data_AF-A0A7S0NCG8-F1
#
_entry.id   AF-A0A7S0NCG8-F1
#
_cell.length_a   1.000
_cell.length_b   1.000
_cell.length_c   1.000
_cell.angle_alpha   90.00
_cell.angle_beta   90.00
_cell.angle_gamma   90.00
#
_symmetry.space_group_name_H-M   'P 1'
#
loop_
_entity.id
_entity.type
_entity.pdbx_description
1 polymer ?
#
loop_
_entity_poly.entity_id
_entity_poly.type
_entity_poly.pdbx_seq_one_letter_code
_entity_poly.pdbx_strand_id
1 'polypeptide(L)'
;TLGRETDAADFWRRSQDGVVLPELSAQLEAARRGSYESRSALATALSKRWTVEQVSAQKMQTPAEGQKETHVMAAYALRVEGVDLGLMRAAIWPASMTQDGFKTALLFSLHSDPALPLSLAALPLVHHAKAKLTSKELGVRRVMGIAALPGLCEWMRAGRVWESKDPTSP
;
A
#
# COMPACT_ATOMS: atom_id res chain seq x y z
N THR A 1 18.50 12.54 -14.04
CA THR A 1 17.34 12.96 -13.23
C THR A 1 16.24 11.92 -13.40
N LEU A 2 16.29 10.86 -12.58
CA LEU A 2 15.56 9.60 -12.78
C LEU A 2 14.26 9.54 -11.97
N GLY A 3 13.13 9.36 -12.67
CA GLY A 3 12.15 8.29 -12.43
C GLY A 3 11.42 8.21 -11.09
N ARG A 4 11.06 9.32 -10.42
CA ARG A 4 10.34 9.27 -9.12
C ARG A 4 8.82 9.47 -9.19
N GLU A 5 8.27 9.96 -10.29
CA GLU A 5 6.82 10.26 -10.42
C GLU A 5 6.06 9.23 -11.26
N THR A 6 6.76 8.35 -11.97
CA THR A 6 6.25 7.45 -13.03
C THR A 6 5.70 6.09 -12.56
N ASP A 7 5.22 5.95 -11.32
CA ASP A 7 4.67 4.64 -10.90
C ASP A 7 3.29 4.70 -10.23
N ALA A 8 2.96 5.75 -9.46
CA ALA A 8 1.63 5.83 -8.83
C ALA A 8 0.65 6.49 -9.79
N ALA A 9 1.04 7.62 -10.38
CA ALA A 9 0.27 8.28 -11.43
C ALA A 9 0.08 7.37 -12.64
N ASP A 10 1.11 6.62 -13.05
CA ASP A 10 1.02 5.67 -14.16
C ASP A 10 0.26 4.38 -13.79
N PHE A 11 0.24 3.97 -12.51
CA PHE A 11 -0.67 2.91 -12.03
C PHE A 11 -2.13 3.36 -12.13
N TRP A 12 -2.45 4.53 -11.58
CA TRP A 12 -3.82 5.07 -11.62
C TRP A 12 -4.26 5.43 -13.04
N ARG A 13 -3.35 5.89 -13.91
CA ARG A 13 -3.63 6.11 -15.34
C ARG A 13 -3.97 4.80 -16.05
N ARG A 14 -3.14 3.76 -15.88
CA ARG A 14 -3.42 2.43 -16.44
C ARG A 14 -4.71 1.80 -15.90
N SER A 15 -5.04 2.07 -14.63
CA SER A 15 -6.32 1.67 -14.05
C SER A 15 -7.52 2.35 -14.70
N GLN A 16 -7.37 3.59 -15.18
CA GLN A 16 -8.41 4.33 -15.89
C GLN A 16 -8.52 3.90 -17.36
N ASP A 17 -7.40 3.45 -17.95
CA ASP A 17 -7.34 2.96 -19.34
C ASP A 17 -7.78 1.48 -19.49
N GLY A 18 -7.93 0.75 -18.38
CA GLY A 18 -8.42 -0.62 -18.39
C GLY A 18 -9.89 -0.72 -18.79
N VAL A 19 -10.30 -1.88 -19.32
CA VAL A 19 -11.71 -2.18 -19.59
C VAL A 19 -12.43 -2.33 -18.25
N VAL A 20 -12.87 -1.21 -17.66
CA VAL A 20 -13.74 -1.24 -16.48
C VAL A 20 -15.09 -1.75 -16.97
N LEU A 21 -15.55 -2.88 -16.42
CA LEU A 21 -16.90 -3.37 -16.68
C LEU A 21 -17.88 -2.21 -16.37
N PRO A 22 -18.75 -1.80 -17.32
CA PRO A 22 -19.56 -0.59 -17.18
C PRO A 22 -20.35 -0.53 -15.88
N GLU A 23 -20.80 -1.68 -15.38
CA GLU A 23 -21.51 -1.83 -14.11
C GLU A 23 -20.63 -1.50 -12.88
N LEU A 24 -19.38 -1.98 -12.86
CA LEU A 24 -18.43 -1.68 -11.77
C LEU A 24 -18.04 -0.20 -11.79
N SER A 25 -17.87 0.39 -12.98
CA SER A 25 -17.58 1.82 -13.14
C SER A 25 -18.69 2.68 -12.52
N ALA A 26 -19.95 2.36 -12.83
CA ALA A 26 -21.10 3.07 -12.29
C ALA A 26 -21.21 2.94 -10.75
N GLN A 27 -20.93 1.75 -10.20
CA GLN A 27 -20.91 1.53 -8.75
C GLN A 27 -19.83 2.37 -8.05
N LEU A 28 -18.61 2.41 -8.62
CA LEU A 28 -17.50 3.20 -8.08
C LEU A 28 -17.82 4.69 -8.13
N GLU A 29 -18.32 5.21 -9.25
CA GLU A 29 -18.73 6.61 -9.38
C GLU A 29 -19.83 7.01 -8.38
N ALA A 30 -20.84 6.16 -8.22
CA ALA A 30 -21.90 6.39 -7.24
C ALA A 30 -21.34 6.44 -5.80
N ALA A 31 -20.43 5.53 -5.46
CA ALA A 31 -19.82 5.50 -4.13
C ALA A 31 -18.87 6.67 -3.86
N ARG A 32 -18.12 7.16 -4.88
CA ARG A 32 -17.26 8.36 -4.74
C ARG A 32 -18.04 9.61 -4.31
N ARG A 33 -19.30 9.70 -4.73
CA ARG A 33 -20.21 10.81 -4.39
C ARG A 33 -21.10 10.51 -3.18
N GLY A 34 -21.01 9.31 -2.64
CA GLY A 34 -21.83 8.81 -1.54
C GLY A 34 -21.24 9.07 -0.16
N SER A 35 -21.95 8.62 0.87
CA SER A 35 -21.50 8.71 2.26
C SER A 35 -20.40 7.67 2.56
N TYR A 36 -19.81 7.75 3.75
CA TYR A 36 -18.92 6.69 4.22
C TYR A 36 -19.62 5.33 4.31
N GLU A 37 -20.91 5.27 4.69
CA GLU A 37 -21.66 4.01 4.71
C GLU A 37 -21.81 3.43 3.29
N SER A 38 -22.13 4.26 2.29
CA SER A 38 -22.25 3.81 0.89
C SER A 38 -20.93 3.21 0.38
N ARG A 39 -19.81 3.87 0.66
CA ARG A 39 -18.47 3.37 0.32
C ARG A 39 -18.12 2.07 1.04
N SER A 40 -18.47 1.97 2.32
CA SER A 40 -18.23 0.76 3.13
C SER A 40 -19.07 -0.42 2.66
N ALA A 41 -20.33 -0.17 2.27
CA ALA A 41 -21.21 -1.19 1.70
C ALA A 41 -20.67 -1.71 0.37
N LEU A 42 -20.21 -0.81 -0.52
CA LEU A 42 -19.56 -1.20 -1.77
C LEU A 42 -18.30 -2.04 -1.53
N ALA A 43 -17.40 -1.59 -0.63
CA ALA A 43 -16.21 -2.35 -0.27
C ALA A 43 -16.55 -3.76 0.24
N THR A 44 -17.58 -3.88 1.07
CA THR A 44 -18.08 -5.17 1.57
C THR A 44 -18.60 -6.05 0.44
N ALA A 45 -19.42 -5.51 -0.46
CA ALA A 45 -19.94 -6.25 -1.62
C ALA A 45 -18.83 -6.74 -2.56
N LEU A 46 -17.76 -5.96 -2.73
CA LEU A 46 -16.62 -6.31 -3.58
C LEU A 46 -15.63 -7.28 -2.91
N SER A 47 -15.62 -7.37 -1.57
CA SER A 47 -14.60 -8.10 -0.79
C SER A 47 -14.39 -9.56 -1.20
N LYS A 48 -15.45 -10.25 -1.64
CA LYS A 48 -15.37 -11.65 -2.09
C LYS A 48 -14.69 -11.81 -3.46
N ARG A 49 -14.56 -10.73 -4.22
CA ARG A 49 -13.98 -10.68 -5.56
C ARG A 49 -12.60 -10.03 -5.59
N TRP A 50 -12.06 -9.66 -4.43
CA TRP A 50 -10.75 -9.05 -4.32
C TRP A 50 -9.65 -10.04 -4.72
N THR A 51 -8.80 -9.61 -5.64
CA THR A 51 -7.51 -10.24 -5.88
C THR A 51 -6.41 -9.26 -5.53
N VAL A 52 -5.29 -9.78 -5.04
CA VAL A 52 -4.09 -8.97 -4.83
C VAL A 52 -2.96 -9.58 -5.64
N GLU A 53 -2.34 -8.76 -6.48
CA GLU A 53 -1.29 -9.18 -7.40
C GLU A 53 -0.04 -8.32 -7.21
N GLN A 54 1.12 -8.93 -7.38
CA GLN A 54 2.37 -8.18 -7.42
C GLN A 54 2.56 -7.61 -8.82
N VAL A 55 2.51 -6.28 -8.95
CA VAL A 55 2.52 -5.58 -10.25
C VAL A 55 3.90 -5.04 -10.63
N SER A 56 4.79 -4.89 -9.66
CA SER A 56 6.22 -4.72 -9.94
C SER A 56 7.04 -5.45 -8.89
N ALA A 57 7.99 -6.25 -9.37
CA ALA A 57 9.20 -6.55 -8.65
C ALA A 57 10.29 -5.97 -9.53
N GLN A 58 11.05 -4.98 -9.07
CA GLN A 58 12.40 -4.91 -9.59
C GLN A 58 13.01 -6.26 -9.24
N LYS A 59 13.26 -7.11 -10.25
CA LYS A 59 13.75 -8.47 -10.06
C LYS A 59 14.86 -8.41 -9.03
N MET A 60 14.74 -9.18 -7.94
CA MET A 60 15.88 -9.58 -7.12
C MET A 60 16.84 -10.29 -8.06
N GLN A 61 17.67 -9.54 -8.77
CA GLN A 61 18.86 -10.11 -9.36
C GLN A 61 19.74 -10.44 -8.17
N THR A 62 20.02 -11.73 -8.00
CA THR A 62 21.10 -12.18 -7.13
C THR A 62 22.31 -11.30 -7.45
N PRO A 63 22.85 -10.53 -6.50
CA PRO A 63 24.01 -9.72 -6.77
C PRO A 63 25.10 -10.65 -7.32
N ALA A 64 25.72 -10.28 -8.43
CA ALA A 64 26.92 -10.97 -8.87
C ALA A 64 27.95 -10.92 -7.72
N GLU A 65 28.80 -11.94 -7.58
CA GLU A 65 29.83 -11.97 -6.53
C GLU A 65 30.58 -10.62 -6.47
N GLY A 66 30.50 -9.95 -5.32
CA GLY A 66 31.11 -8.64 -5.09
C GLY A 66 30.19 -7.42 -5.21
N GLN A 67 28.92 -7.57 -5.61
CA GLN A 67 27.96 -6.45 -5.59
C GLN A 67 27.25 -6.32 -4.24
N LYS A 68 27.17 -5.08 -3.71
CA LYS A 68 26.37 -4.77 -2.52
C LYS A 68 24.89 -5.02 -2.84
N GLU A 69 24.20 -5.81 -2.02
CA GLU A 69 22.75 -5.96 -2.08
C GLU A 69 22.10 -4.57 -2.01
N THR A 70 21.46 -4.15 -3.10
CA THR A 70 20.69 -2.91 -3.15
C THR A 70 19.29 -3.16 -2.59
N HIS A 71 18.65 -2.09 -2.11
CA HIS A 71 17.27 -2.16 -1.66
C HIS A 71 16.35 -2.56 -2.82
N VAL A 72 15.40 -3.45 -2.57
CA VAL A 72 14.47 -3.97 -3.59
C VAL A 72 13.10 -3.35 -3.38
N MET A 73 12.50 -2.89 -4.47
CA MET A 73 11.15 -2.35 -4.49
C MET A 73 10.15 -3.39 -5.00
N ALA A 74 9.07 -3.59 -4.25
CA ALA A 74 7.91 -4.38 -4.65
C ALA A 74 6.64 -3.53 -4.59
N ALA A 75 5.69 -3.80 -5.49
CA ALA A 75 4.37 -3.18 -5.47
C ALA A 75 3.27 -4.23 -5.61
N TYR A 76 2.18 -4.02 -4.86
CA TYR A 76 1.02 -4.89 -4.78
C TYR A 76 -0.22 -4.08 -5.14
N ALA A 77 -1.02 -4.59 -6.06
CA ALA A 77 -2.26 -3.98 -6.51
C ALA A 77 -3.46 -4.79 -6.02
N LEU A 78 -4.46 -4.10 -5.47
CA LEU A 78 -5.77 -4.66 -5.16
C LEU A 78 -6.62 -4.53 -6.41
N ARG A 79 -7.21 -5.63 -6.85
CA ARG A 79 -7.98 -5.71 -8.09
C ARG A 79 -9.36 -6.31 -7.87
N VAL A 80 -10.32 -5.88 -8.67
CA VAL A 80 -11.60 -6.55 -8.87
C VAL A 80 -11.88 -6.60 -10.34
N GLU A 81 -12.08 -7.80 -10.89
CA GLU A 81 -12.47 -7.99 -12.30
C GLU A 81 -11.54 -7.26 -13.28
N GLY A 82 -10.23 -7.24 -12.97
CA GLY A 82 -9.20 -6.58 -13.79
C GLY A 82 -9.03 -5.08 -13.55
N VAL A 83 -9.84 -4.48 -12.68
CA VAL A 83 -9.77 -3.06 -12.32
C VAL A 83 -8.92 -2.86 -11.07
N ASP A 84 -7.94 -1.96 -11.15
CA ASP A 84 -7.05 -1.59 -10.06
C ASP A 84 -7.75 -0.64 -9.07
N LEU A 85 -7.95 -1.10 -7.83
CA LEU A 85 -8.69 -0.38 -6.78
C LEU A 85 -7.83 0.02 -5.58
N GLY A 86 -6.56 -0.39 -5.58
CA GLY A 86 -5.61 0.02 -4.55
C GLY A 86 -4.19 -0.38 -4.88
N LEU A 87 -3.24 0.32 -4.29
CA LEU A 87 -1.81 0.13 -4.49
C LEU A 87 -1.10 0.21 -3.14
N MET A 88 -0.17 -0.71 -2.90
CA MET A 88 0.76 -0.64 -1.78
C MET A 88 2.16 -0.96 -2.26
N ARG A 89 3.17 -0.31 -1.67
CA ARG A 89 4.57 -0.57 -1.96
C ARG A 89 5.29 -1.14 -0.76
N ALA A 90 6.35 -1.89 -1.04
CA ALA A 90 7.29 -2.38 -0.05
C ALA A 90 8.72 -2.07 -0.51
N ALA A 91 9.52 -1.53 0.41
CA ALA A 91 10.96 -1.44 0.26
C ALA A 91 11.58 -2.54 1.12
N ILE A 92 12.48 -3.33 0.55
CA ILE A 92 13.12 -4.47 1.19
C ILE A 92 14.59 -4.14 1.35
N TRP A 93 15.06 -4.09 2.59
CA TRP A 93 16.48 -3.96 2.90
C TRP A 93 17.09 -5.33 3.14
N PRO A 94 18.30 -5.56 2.60
CA PRO A 94 19.04 -6.78 2.88
C PRO A 94 19.37 -6.93 4.36
N ALA A 95 19.73 -8.15 4.75
CA ALA A 95 20.32 -8.38 6.06
C ALA A 95 21.61 -7.54 6.20
N SER A 96 21.75 -6.79 7.30
CA SER A 96 23.05 -6.17 7.61
C SER A 96 24.11 -7.25 7.76
N MET A 97 25.31 -7.01 7.22
CA MET A 97 26.48 -7.87 7.41
C MET A 97 26.97 -7.92 8.87
N THR A 98 26.48 -7.02 9.73
CA THR A 98 26.77 -7.04 11.17
C THR A 98 25.81 -7.99 11.86
N GLN A 99 26.34 -9.12 12.35
CA GLN A 99 25.85 -10.27 13.16
C GLN A 99 24.35 -10.42 13.59
N ASP A 100 23.55 -9.37 13.67
CA ASP A 100 22.12 -9.38 14.02
C ASP A 100 21.18 -8.85 12.90
N GLY A 101 21.71 -8.64 11.69
CA GLY A 101 20.98 -8.05 10.58
C GLY A 101 19.84 -8.92 10.05
N PHE A 102 18.59 -8.63 10.42
CA PHE A 102 17.43 -9.24 9.77
C PHE A 102 17.04 -8.50 8.49
N LYS A 103 16.78 -9.26 7.42
CA LYS A 103 16.12 -8.73 6.23
C LYS A 103 14.78 -8.12 6.64
N THR A 104 14.62 -6.84 6.34
CA THR A 104 13.52 -6.01 6.83
C THR A 104 12.78 -5.41 5.66
N ALA A 105 11.45 -5.39 5.71
CA ALA A 105 10.62 -4.72 4.72
C ALA A 105 9.81 -3.59 5.38
N LEU A 106 9.65 -2.50 4.63
CA LEU A 106 8.82 -1.35 4.98
C LEU A 106 7.68 -1.25 3.99
N LEU A 107 6.44 -1.39 4.46
CA LEU A 107 5.24 -1.11 3.70
C LEU A 107 4.96 0.40 3.73
N PHE A 108 4.73 1.00 2.56
CA PHE A 108 4.47 2.44 2.42
C PHE A 108 3.65 2.74 1.17
N SER A 109 3.26 4.00 1.00
CA SER A 109 2.55 4.48 -0.20
C SER A 109 1.27 3.69 -0.46
N LEU A 110 0.49 3.43 0.60
CA LEU A 110 -0.79 2.75 0.52
C LEU A 110 -1.88 3.72 0.03
N HIS A 111 -2.53 3.38 -1.08
CA HIS A 111 -3.60 4.15 -1.69
C HIS A 111 -4.76 3.22 -2.06
N SER A 112 -5.98 3.75 -2.05
CA SER A 112 -7.17 3.08 -2.55
C SER A 112 -7.99 4.01 -3.44
N ASP A 113 -8.85 3.44 -4.26
CA ASP A 113 -9.87 4.20 -4.97
C ASP A 113 -10.71 5.01 -3.95
N PRO A 114 -11.02 6.29 -4.20
CA PRO A 114 -11.85 7.08 -3.29
C PRO A 114 -13.25 6.51 -3.01
N ALA A 115 -13.75 5.63 -3.91
CA ALA A 115 -14.98 4.85 -3.73
C ALA A 115 -14.89 3.85 -2.57
N LEU A 116 -13.67 3.48 -2.15
CA LEU A 116 -13.42 2.48 -1.12
C LEU A 116 -12.75 3.13 0.10
N PRO A 117 -13.24 2.86 1.32
CA PRO A 117 -12.53 3.28 2.52
C PRO A 117 -11.16 2.60 2.60
N LEU A 118 -10.11 3.39 2.83
CA LEU A 118 -8.76 2.88 2.97
C LEU A 118 -8.67 1.80 4.06
N SER A 119 -9.38 1.99 5.17
CA SER A 119 -9.45 1.03 6.29
C SER A 119 -9.88 -0.38 5.87
N LEU A 120 -10.70 -0.49 4.81
CA LEU A 120 -11.17 -1.77 4.29
C LEU A 120 -10.27 -2.30 3.16
N ALA A 121 -9.89 -1.44 2.21
CA ALA A 121 -9.05 -1.81 1.06
C ALA A 121 -7.58 -2.10 1.45
N ALA A 122 -7.10 -1.55 2.57
CA ALA A 122 -5.74 -1.75 3.09
C ALA A 122 -5.48 -3.20 3.53
N LEU A 123 -6.46 -3.79 4.20
CA LEU A 123 -6.32 -5.08 4.87
C LEU A 123 -5.85 -6.20 3.92
N PRO A 124 -6.50 -6.45 2.76
CA PRO A 124 -6.04 -7.48 1.83
C PRO A 124 -4.63 -7.21 1.29
N LEU A 125 -4.28 -5.95 1.02
CA LEU A 125 -2.96 -5.54 0.55
C LEU A 125 -1.89 -5.89 1.58
N VAL A 126 -2.10 -5.50 2.84
CA VAL A 126 -1.17 -5.73 3.96
C VAL A 126 -0.98 -7.22 4.20
N HIS A 127 -2.06 -8.01 4.25
CA HIS A 127 -1.96 -9.45 4.44
C HIS A 127 -1.21 -10.15 3.31
N HIS A 128 -1.53 -9.82 2.06
CA HIS A 128 -0.87 -10.41 0.91
C HIS A 128 0.63 -10.05 0.89
N ALA A 129 0.97 -8.78 1.05
CA ALA A 129 2.36 -8.34 1.04
C ALA A 129 3.14 -8.98 2.19
N LYS A 130 2.60 -9.01 3.41
CA LYS A 130 3.24 -9.66 4.54
C LYS A 130 3.52 -11.13 4.22
N ALA A 131 2.52 -11.88 3.73
CA ALA A 131 2.67 -13.29 3.38
C ALA A 131 3.76 -13.52 2.32
N LYS A 132 3.81 -12.67 1.28
CA LYS A 132 4.85 -12.74 0.24
C LYS A 132 6.23 -12.41 0.78
N LEU A 133 6.37 -11.31 1.52
CA LEU A 133 7.63 -10.85 2.09
C LEU A 133 8.23 -11.87 3.06
N THR A 134 7.40 -12.50 3.90
CA THR A 134 7.84 -13.52 4.86
C THR A 134 7.95 -14.93 4.27
N SER A 135 7.67 -15.10 2.98
CA SER A 135 7.82 -16.40 2.31
C SER A 135 9.27 -16.87 2.31
N LYS A 136 9.51 -18.17 2.08
CA LYS A 136 10.87 -18.73 1.98
C LYS A 136 11.69 -18.09 0.85
N GLU A 137 11.03 -17.63 -0.20
CA GLU A 137 11.68 -16.97 -1.34
C GLU A 137 12.29 -15.62 -0.94
N LEU A 138 11.54 -14.80 -0.20
CA LEU A 138 12.00 -13.45 0.16
C LEU A 138 12.68 -13.40 1.53
N GLY A 139 12.32 -14.27 2.48
CA GLY A 139 13.01 -14.46 3.75
C GLY A 139 12.99 -13.24 4.69
N VAL A 140 12.06 -12.30 4.51
CA VAL A 140 11.95 -11.11 5.37
C VAL A 140 11.49 -11.55 6.76
N ARG A 141 12.24 -11.17 7.79
CA ARG A 141 11.90 -11.49 9.20
C ARG A 141 11.17 -10.37 9.92
N ARG A 142 11.33 -9.12 9.46
CA ARG A 142 10.66 -7.95 10.03
C ARG A 142 9.90 -7.21 8.94
N VAL A 143 8.60 -7.04 9.12
CA VAL A 143 7.75 -6.22 8.24
C VAL A 143 7.21 -5.07 9.08
N MET A 144 7.51 -3.85 8.68
CA MET A 144 7.04 -2.60 9.28
C MET A 144 6.11 -1.88 8.31
N GLY A 145 5.23 -1.01 8.81
CA GLY A 145 4.39 -0.15 7.98
C GLY A 145 4.53 1.30 8.42
N ILE A 146 4.51 2.23 7.46
CA ILE A 146 4.34 3.66 7.73
C ILE A 146 2.97 4.06 7.17
N ALA A 147 2.11 4.54 8.06
CA ALA A 147 0.85 5.16 7.69
C ALA A 147 0.94 6.65 8.01
N ALA A 148 0.49 7.49 7.07
CA ALA A 148 0.20 8.87 7.41
C ALA A 148 -0.96 8.88 8.43
N LEU A 149 -0.98 9.90 9.29
CA LEU A 149 -2.11 10.20 10.16
C LEU A 149 -2.77 11.50 9.65
N PRO A 150 -3.64 11.43 8.62
CA PRO A 150 -4.37 12.60 8.14
C PRO A 150 -5.15 13.25 9.29
N GLY A 151 -5.10 14.58 9.37
CA GLY A 151 -5.76 15.33 10.44
C GLY A 151 -4.98 15.38 11.76
N LEU A 152 -3.85 14.67 11.92
CA LEU A 152 -3.04 14.76 13.14
C LEU A 152 -2.58 16.21 13.39
N CYS A 153 -2.05 16.88 12.38
CA CYS A 153 -1.61 18.28 12.51
C CYS A 153 -2.77 19.22 12.83
N GLU A 154 -3.94 19.00 12.22
CA GLU A 154 -5.14 19.80 12.48
C GLU A 154 -5.66 19.60 13.89
N TRP A 155 -5.70 18.34 14.36
CA TRP A 155 -6.06 17.97 15.72
C TRP A 155 -5.09 18.55 16.74
N MET A 156 -3.78 18.38 16.53
CA MET A 156 -2.75 18.99 17.39
C MET A 156 -2.94 20.50 17.49
N ARG A 157 -3.29 21.15 16.37
CA ARG A 157 -3.58 22.59 16.30
C ARG A 157 -4.85 23.02 16.99
N ALA A 158 -5.94 22.29 16.80
CA ALA A 158 -7.20 22.57 17.48
C ALA A 158 -7.05 22.40 18.99
N GLY A 159 -6.30 21.40 19.45
CA GLY A 159 -6.08 21.11 20.86
C GLY A 159 -4.93 21.85 21.53
N ARG A 160 -4.11 22.61 20.78
CA ARG A 160 -2.82 23.17 21.26
C ARG A 160 -1.98 22.13 22.00
N VAL A 161 -1.99 20.91 21.48
CA VAL A 161 -1.44 19.72 22.18
C VAL A 161 0.06 19.86 22.43
N TRP A 162 0.79 20.58 21.56
CA TRP A 162 2.21 20.89 21.74
C TRP A 162 2.52 21.82 22.94
N GLU A 163 1.52 22.51 23.50
CA GLU A 163 1.67 23.36 24.70
C GLU A 163 1.42 22.57 25.99
N SER A 164 0.87 21.36 25.86
CA SER A 164 0.67 20.46 26.99
C SER A 164 2.01 20.01 27.54
N LYS A 165 2.24 20.27 28.83
CA LYS A 165 3.36 19.69 29.59
C LYS A 165 3.07 18.26 30.07
N ASP A 166 1.87 17.76 29.79
CA ASP A 166 1.46 16.43 30.19
C ASP A 166 1.94 15.40 29.15
N PRO A 167 2.91 14.53 29.50
CA PRO A 167 3.41 13.49 28.60
C PRO A 167 2.38 12.40 28.28
N THR A 168 1.20 12.43 28.90
CA THR A 168 0.08 11.53 28.64
C THR A 168 -1.01 12.15 27.77
N SER A 169 -0.88 13.43 27.41
CA SER A 169 -1.68 14.01 26.34
C SER A 169 -1.36 13.26 25.04
N PRO A 170 -2.37 12.73 24.32
CA PRO A 170 -2.16 11.76 23.26
C PRO A 170 -1.27 12.25 22.12
#